data_AF-F6FSF6-F1
#
_entry.id   AF-F6FSF6-F1
#
_cell.length_a   1.000
_cell.length_b   1.000
_cell.length_c   1.000
_cell.angle_alpha   90.00
_cell.angle_beta   90.00
_cell.angle_gamma   90.00
#
_symmetry.space_group_name_H-M   'P 1'
#
loop_
_entity.id
_entity.type
_entity.pdbx_description
1 polymer ?
#
loop_
_entity_poly.entity_id
_entity_poly.type
_entity_poly.pdbx_seq_one_letter_code
_entity_poly.pdbx_strand_id
1 'polypeptide(L)'
;MGAVKFFGSRRTSRSSEELRDDELRARVESILASTMGPDGPTAPAPLTRERITAWLEDSGFSYFVDSDGDVGGLWHGWLFYFLVLGDHGEVLQVRGQWHRVLTIERLEEVLELCNEWNAERIWPKTYVRVRDDGAVVVCADVTVDVEHGATDDQLDQLFQCGLTTGSMFFEHLDERYPDPVQEAP
;
A
#
# COMPACT_ATOMS: atom_id res chain seq x y z
N MET A 1 -15.31 76.59 -15.71
CA MET A 1 -16.55 76.10 -16.35
C MET A 1 -16.14 75.03 -17.36
N GLY A 2 -16.54 73.77 -17.16
CA GLY A 2 -16.20 72.63 -18.02
C GLY A 2 -15.87 71.37 -17.21
N ALA A 3 -16.81 70.44 -17.15
CA ALA A 3 -16.80 69.27 -16.26
C ALA A 3 -15.92 68.12 -16.79
N VAL A 4 -15.12 67.52 -15.92
CA VAL A 4 -14.47 66.21 -16.17
C VAL A 4 -15.26 65.14 -15.42
N LYS A 5 -15.97 64.29 -16.17
CA LYS A 5 -16.69 63.13 -15.63
C LYS A 5 -15.69 61.99 -15.39
N PHE A 6 -15.47 61.63 -14.13
CA PHE A 6 -14.83 60.36 -13.78
C PHE A 6 -15.82 59.21 -14.02
N PHE A 7 -15.51 58.31 -14.96
CA PHE A 7 -16.20 57.03 -15.10
C PHE A 7 -15.71 56.10 -13.98
N GLY A 8 -16.48 56.03 -12.89
CA GLY A 8 -16.28 55.01 -11.86
C GLY A 8 -16.60 53.64 -12.46
N SER A 9 -15.58 52.79 -12.62
CA SER A 9 -15.77 51.36 -12.86
C SER A 9 -16.52 50.79 -11.65
N ARG A 10 -17.79 50.40 -11.84
CA ARG A 10 -18.49 49.56 -10.87
C ARG A 10 -17.79 48.22 -10.85
N ARG A 11 -16.87 48.05 -9.91
CA ARG A 11 -16.57 46.72 -9.37
C ARG A 11 -17.90 46.21 -8.82
N THR A 12 -18.54 45.29 -9.53
CA THR A 12 -19.66 44.51 -9.01
C THR A 12 -19.11 43.79 -7.79
N SER A 13 -19.38 44.36 -6.61
CA SER A 13 -19.31 43.65 -5.35
C SER A 13 -20.25 42.45 -5.49
N ARG A 14 -19.69 41.26 -5.73
CA ARG A 14 -20.43 40.02 -5.54
C ARG A 14 -20.62 39.93 -4.04
N SER A 15 -21.83 40.21 -3.55
CA SER A 15 -22.20 39.85 -2.19
C SER A 15 -22.00 38.35 -2.08
N SER A 16 -21.11 37.91 -1.18
CA SER A 16 -21.06 36.52 -0.78
C SER A 16 -22.31 36.27 0.05
N GLU A 17 -23.38 35.79 -0.57
CA GLU A 17 -24.49 35.21 0.19
C GLU A 17 -23.91 33.99 0.92
N GLU A 18 -23.82 34.07 2.24
CA GLU A 18 -23.52 32.92 3.10
C GLU A 18 -24.67 31.93 2.92
N LEU A 19 -24.39 30.83 2.22
CA LEU A 19 -25.34 29.74 2.05
C LEU A 19 -25.67 29.15 3.42
N ARG A 20 -26.94 28.83 3.63
CA ARG A 20 -27.33 28.02 4.79
C ARG A 20 -26.67 26.64 4.67
N ASP A 21 -26.33 26.01 5.79
CA ASP A 21 -25.58 24.75 5.81
C ASP A 21 -26.21 23.65 4.93
N ASP A 22 -27.54 23.56 4.89
CA ASP A 22 -28.25 22.59 4.04
C ASP A 22 -28.07 22.87 2.53
N GLU A 23 -28.05 24.15 2.14
CA GLU A 23 -27.83 24.57 0.75
C GLU A 23 -26.36 24.42 0.35
N LEU A 24 -25.44 24.67 1.28
CA LEU A 24 -24.02 24.42 1.10
C LEU A 24 -23.77 22.93 0.91
N ARG A 25 -24.37 22.08 1.75
CA ARG A 25 -24.27 20.62 1.66
C ARG A 25 -24.81 20.10 0.33
N ALA A 26 -26.03 20.48 -0.06
CA ALA A 26 -26.62 20.07 -1.32
C ALA A 26 -25.79 20.52 -2.54
N ARG A 27 -25.18 21.71 -2.46
CA ARG A 27 -24.30 22.24 -3.51
C ARG A 27 -22.97 21.49 -3.57
N VAL A 28 -22.39 21.13 -2.43
CA VAL A 28 -21.19 20.28 -2.37
C VAL A 28 -21.51 18.90 -2.97
N GLU A 29 -22.61 18.28 -2.56
CA GLU A 29 -23.05 16.97 -3.08
C GLU A 29 -23.26 17.01 -4.61
N SER A 30 -23.92 18.06 -5.13
CA SER A 30 -24.09 18.25 -6.57
C SER A 30 -22.78 18.46 -7.32
N ILE A 31 -21.83 19.20 -6.74
CA ILE A 31 -20.52 19.43 -7.35
C ILE A 31 -19.73 18.13 -7.38
N LEU A 32 -19.69 17.39 -6.26
CA LEU A 32 -19.06 16.08 -6.18
C LEU A 32 -19.65 15.11 -7.22
N ALA A 33 -20.97 14.98 -7.27
CA ALA A 33 -21.66 14.13 -8.24
C ALA A 33 -21.41 14.52 -9.71
N SER A 34 -21.18 15.81 -10.00
CA SER A 34 -20.86 16.27 -11.36
C SER A 34 -19.39 16.07 -11.75
N THR A 35 -18.50 15.96 -10.76
CA THR A 35 -17.06 15.80 -10.96
C THR A 35 -16.68 14.32 -11.08
N MET A 36 -17.43 13.45 -10.41
CA MET A 36 -17.31 12.01 -10.47
C MET A 36 -18.15 11.55 -11.67
N GLY A 37 -17.56 10.84 -12.64
CA GLY A 37 -18.23 10.45 -13.89
C GLY A 37 -19.48 9.57 -13.67
N PRO A 38 -20.10 9.05 -14.75
CA PRO A 38 -21.28 8.18 -14.66
C PRO A 38 -21.05 6.93 -13.79
N ASP A 39 -19.79 6.50 -13.68
CA ASP A 39 -19.30 5.51 -12.73
C ASP A 39 -18.74 6.27 -11.52
N GLY A 40 -19.62 6.71 -10.62
CA GLY A 40 -19.22 7.34 -9.36
C GLY A 40 -18.21 6.47 -8.58
N PRO A 41 -17.60 7.00 -7.50
CA PRO A 41 -16.59 6.25 -6.75
C PRO A 41 -17.20 4.91 -6.30
N THR A 42 -16.55 3.81 -6.66
CA THR A 42 -16.92 2.49 -6.16
C THR A 42 -16.93 2.56 -4.63
N ALA A 43 -18.05 2.19 -4.02
CA ALA A 43 -18.13 2.20 -2.56
C ALA A 43 -17.10 1.19 -1.99
N PRO A 44 -16.36 1.55 -0.92
CA PRO A 44 -15.50 0.60 -0.24
C PRO A 44 -16.27 -0.65 0.17
N ALA A 45 -15.72 -1.82 -0.15
CA ALA A 45 -16.25 -3.11 0.26
C ALA A 45 -15.29 -3.76 1.28
N PRO A 46 -15.76 -4.66 2.14
CA PRO A 46 -14.90 -5.40 3.07
C PRO A 46 -13.74 -6.09 2.35
N LEU A 47 -12.60 -6.22 3.04
CA LEU A 47 -11.51 -7.07 2.59
C LEU A 47 -11.95 -8.54 2.70
N THR A 48 -11.73 -9.31 1.63
CA THR A 48 -11.94 -10.76 1.66
C THR A 48 -10.85 -11.47 0.87
N ARG A 49 -10.66 -12.76 1.16
CA ARG A 49 -9.70 -13.60 0.41
C ARG A 49 -10.08 -13.70 -1.06
N GLU A 50 -11.37 -13.71 -1.39
CA GLU A 50 -11.88 -13.75 -2.76
C GLU A 50 -11.47 -12.51 -3.55
N ARG A 51 -11.43 -11.32 -2.92
CA ARG A 51 -10.96 -10.09 -3.57
C ARG A 51 -9.45 -10.14 -3.84
N ILE A 52 -8.67 -10.74 -2.94
CA ILE A 52 -7.24 -10.98 -3.14
C ILE A 52 -7.04 -11.93 -4.32
N THR A 53 -7.74 -13.07 -4.36
CA THR A 53 -7.59 -14.05 -5.44
C THR A 53 -8.08 -13.51 -6.78
N ALA A 54 -9.18 -12.77 -6.81
CA ALA A 54 -9.66 -12.10 -8.02
C ALA A 54 -8.62 -11.12 -8.56
N TRP A 55 -8.01 -10.31 -7.69
CA TRP A 55 -6.94 -9.40 -8.10
C TRP A 55 -5.71 -10.16 -8.65
N LEU A 56 -5.31 -11.28 -8.04
CA LEU A 56 -4.22 -12.12 -8.53
C LEU A 56 -4.54 -12.73 -9.91
N GLU A 57 -5.76 -13.24 -10.10
CA GLU A 57 -6.24 -13.80 -11.37
C GLU A 57 -6.28 -12.75 -12.48
N ASP A 58 -6.86 -11.58 -12.20
CA ASP A 58 -6.97 -10.45 -13.13
C ASP A 58 -5.59 -9.92 -13.53
N SER A 59 -4.63 -9.96 -12.60
CA SER A 59 -3.25 -9.55 -12.84
C SER A 59 -2.39 -10.65 -13.49
N GLY A 60 -2.93 -11.85 -13.70
CA GLY A 60 -2.24 -12.98 -14.32
C GLY A 60 -1.19 -13.65 -13.43
N PHE A 61 -1.28 -13.48 -12.11
CA PHE A 61 -0.35 -14.06 -11.15
C PHE A 61 -0.77 -15.46 -10.74
N SER A 62 0.21 -16.37 -10.69
CA SER A 62 0.03 -17.68 -10.10
C SER A 62 0.10 -17.58 -8.58
N TYR A 63 -0.85 -18.21 -7.91
CA TYR A 63 -0.92 -18.23 -6.45
C TYR A 63 -1.29 -19.63 -5.93
N PHE A 64 -1.09 -19.84 -4.64
CA PHE A 64 -1.54 -21.00 -3.90
C PHE A 64 -2.27 -20.55 -2.63
N VAL A 65 -3.02 -21.46 -2.05
CA VAL A 65 -3.67 -21.30 -0.75
C VAL A 65 -3.11 -22.37 0.17
N ASP A 66 -2.56 -21.99 1.32
CA ASP A 66 -1.96 -22.94 2.26
C ASP A 66 -3.00 -23.60 3.18
N SER A 67 -2.52 -24.39 4.15
CA SER A 67 -3.39 -25.12 5.09
C SER A 67 -4.21 -24.23 6.01
N ASP A 68 -3.74 -23.01 6.26
CA ASP A 68 -4.42 -22.01 7.09
C ASP A 68 -5.34 -21.10 6.23
N GLY A 69 -5.34 -21.37 4.92
CA GLY A 69 -6.13 -20.68 3.92
C GLY A 69 -5.51 -19.34 3.50
N ASP A 70 -4.24 -19.09 3.84
CA ASP A 70 -3.55 -17.88 3.46
C ASP A 70 -3.11 -17.95 2.01
N VAL A 71 -3.23 -16.81 1.32
CA VAL A 71 -2.94 -16.71 -0.12
C VAL A 71 -1.46 -16.38 -0.28
N GLY A 72 -0.73 -17.23 -0.98
CA GLY A 72 0.71 -17.07 -1.24
C GLY A 72 1.04 -17.10 -2.73
N GLY A 73 2.13 -16.46 -3.13
CA GLY A 73 2.59 -16.43 -4.52
C GLY A 73 4.08 -16.10 -4.61
N LEU A 74 4.68 -16.38 -5.77
CA LEU A 74 6.06 -15.99 -6.05
C LEU A 74 6.10 -14.69 -6.85
N TRP A 75 6.88 -13.73 -6.37
CA TRP A 75 7.14 -12.45 -7.02
C TRP A 75 8.64 -12.27 -7.22
N HIS A 76 9.10 -12.19 -8.47
CA HIS A 76 10.53 -12.16 -8.81
C HIS A 76 11.38 -13.24 -8.09
N GLY A 77 10.78 -14.40 -7.81
CA GLY A 77 11.45 -15.50 -7.10
C GLY A 77 11.37 -15.44 -5.57
N TRP A 78 10.87 -14.36 -4.98
CA TRP A 78 10.59 -14.27 -3.54
C TRP A 78 9.16 -14.69 -3.22
N LEU A 79 8.98 -15.28 -2.04
CA LEU A 79 7.68 -15.70 -1.57
C LEU A 79 6.96 -14.52 -0.90
N PHE A 80 5.75 -14.23 -1.37
CA PHE A 80 4.85 -13.26 -0.76
C PHE A 80 3.56 -13.91 -0.30
N TYR A 81 3.05 -13.45 0.83
CA TYR A 81 1.74 -13.79 1.38
C TYR A 81 0.86 -12.56 1.43
N PHE A 82 -0.43 -12.75 1.13
CA PHE A 82 -1.50 -11.78 1.25
C PHE A 82 -2.42 -12.24 2.38
N LEU A 83 -2.22 -11.66 3.55
CA LEU A 83 -2.84 -12.10 4.79
C LEU A 83 -4.00 -11.19 5.14
N VAL A 84 -5.09 -11.82 5.57
CA VAL A 84 -6.26 -11.16 6.15
C VAL A 84 -6.21 -11.45 7.65
N LEU A 85 -5.86 -10.43 8.42
CA LEU A 85 -5.63 -10.50 9.86
C LEU A 85 -6.73 -9.71 10.61
N GLY A 86 -6.74 -9.83 11.94
CA GLY A 86 -7.74 -9.19 12.81
C GLY A 86 -8.95 -10.10 13.08
N ASP A 87 -9.65 -9.83 14.18
CA ASP A 87 -10.77 -10.66 14.65
C ASP A 87 -11.98 -10.60 13.68
N HIS A 88 -12.03 -9.56 12.85
CA HIS A 88 -13.06 -9.31 11.83
C HIS A 88 -12.53 -9.40 10.40
N GLY A 89 -11.26 -9.81 10.20
CA GLY A 89 -10.61 -9.84 8.88
C GLY A 89 -10.37 -8.46 8.29
N GLU A 90 -10.12 -7.48 9.16
CA GLU A 90 -10.05 -6.06 8.85
C GLU A 90 -8.65 -5.55 8.49
N VAL A 91 -7.60 -6.35 8.69
CA VAL A 91 -6.22 -5.92 8.43
C VAL A 91 -5.65 -6.67 7.24
N LEU A 92 -5.26 -5.92 6.19
CA LEU A 92 -4.46 -6.45 5.09
C LEU A 92 -2.97 -6.44 5.46
N GLN A 93 -2.29 -7.56 5.30
CA GLN A 93 -0.82 -7.61 5.32
C GLN A 93 -0.28 -8.27 4.05
N VAL A 94 0.53 -7.52 3.29
CA VAL A 94 1.33 -8.05 2.18
C VAL A 94 2.73 -8.30 2.72
N ARG A 95 3.08 -9.57 2.95
CA ARG A 95 4.34 -9.98 3.59
C ARG A 95 5.22 -10.77 2.64
N GLY A 96 6.35 -10.21 2.31
CA GLY A 96 7.44 -10.91 1.63
C GLY A 96 8.36 -11.64 2.61
N GLN A 97 8.96 -12.72 2.15
CA GLN A 97 10.06 -13.40 2.80
C GLN A 97 11.25 -13.45 1.85
N TRP A 98 12.42 -13.00 2.33
CA TRP A 98 13.64 -13.15 1.56
C TRP A 98 13.96 -14.65 1.41
N HIS A 99 14.41 -15.05 0.21
CA HIS A 99 14.57 -16.46 -0.14
C HIS A 99 15.73 -17.15 0.58
N ARG A 100 16.65 -16.37 1.16
CA ARG A 100 17.83 -16.89 1.85
C ARG A 100 17.57 -17.08 3.34
N VAL A 101 18.20 -18.10 3.88
CA VAL A 101 18.23 -18.40 5.32
C VAL A 101 19.61 -18.03 5.84
N LEU A 102 19.63 -17.19 6.87
CA LEU A 102 20.84 -16.70 7.53
C LEU A 102 21.14 -17.52 8.78
N THR A 103 22.42 -17.57 9.15
CA THR A 103 22.87 -18.17 10.42
C THR A 103 22.58 -17.20 11.56
N ILE A 104 22.44 -17.71 12.79
CA ILE A 104 22.20 -16.87 13.98
C ILE A 104 23.35 -15.90 14.25
N GLU A 105 24.57 -16.26 13.84
CA GLU A 105 25.77 -15.42 13.98
C GLU A 105 25.69 -14.13 13.17
N ARG A 106 24.80 -14.03 12.17
CA ARG A 106 24.58 -12.82 11.36
C ARG A 106 23.41 -11.96 11.85
N LEU A 107 22.77 -12.33 12.96
CA LEU A 107 21.55 -11.68 13.43
C LEU A 107 21.73 -10.18 13.69
N GLU A 108 22.82 -9.77 14.33
CA GLU A 108 23.11 -8.36 14.63
C GLU A 108 23.27 -7.54 13.33
N GLU A 109 24.08 -8.06 12.39
CA GLU A 109 24.31 -7.44 11.09
C GLU A 109 23.01 -7.21 10.31
N VAL A 110 22.12 -8.21 10.25
CA VAL A 110 20.86 -8.07 9.50
C VAL A 110 19.83 -7.21 10.21
N LEU A 111 19.85 -7.16 11.55
CA LEU A 111 19.01 -6.25 12.32
C LEU A 111 19.40 -4.79 12.07
N GLU A 112 20.69 -4.49 11.96
CA GLU A 112 21.17 -3.16 11.59
C GLU A 112 20.63 -2.74 10.21
N LEU A 113 20.73 -3.61 9.20
CA LEU A 113 20.16 -3.36 7.86
C LEU A 113 18.65 -3.09 7.90
N CYS A 114 17.90 -3.87 8.67
CA CYS A 114 16.45 -3.65 8.83
C CYS A 114 16.18 -2.29 9.51
N ASN A 115 16.92 -1.97 10.56
CA ASN A 115 16.75 -0.72 11.31
C ASN A 115 17.08 0.51 10.45
N GLU A 116 18.17 0.47 9.68
CA GLU A 116 18.53 1.53 8.73
C GLU A 116 17.43 1.73 7.70
N TRP A 117 16.94 0.63 7.09
CA TRP A 117 15.85 0.70 6.13
C TRP A 117 14.59 1.35 6.73
N ASN A 118 14.15 0.85 7.90
CA ASN A 118 12.96 1.35 8.60
C ASN A 118 13.11 2.80 9.07
N ALA A 119 14.33 3.28 9.32
CA ALA A 119 14.59 4.65 9.72
C ALA A 119 14.52 5.64 8.54
N GLU A 120 14.88 5.18 7.33
CA GLU A 120 15.02 6.04 6.15
C GLU A 120 13.81 6.00 5.21
N ARG A 121 13.00 4.94 5.26
CA ARG A 121 11.91 4.69 4.31
C ARG A 121 10.60 4.43 5.03
N ILE A 122 9.51 4.89 4.42
CA ILE A 122 8.15 4.66 4.95
C ILE A 122 7.76 3.18 4.80
N TRP A 123 8.14 2.55 3.68
CA TRP A 123 7.79 1.18 3.36
C TRP A 123 8.97 0.41 2.76
N PRO A 124 8.98 -0.93 2.89
CA PRO A 124 8.17 -1.73 3.82
C PRO A 124 8.69 -1.62 5.26
N LYS A 125 7.91 -2.12 6.23
CA LYS A 125 8.45 -2.48 7.56
C LYS A 125 9.26 -3.77 7.42
N THR A 126 10.50 -3.76 7.87
CA THR A 126 11.43 -4.88 7.76
C THR A 126 11.80 -5.43 9.13
N TYR A 127 11.97 -6.75 9.23
CA TYR A 127 12.29 -7.42 10.49
C TYR A 127 12.83 -8.82 10.21
N VAL A 128 13.33 -9.44 11.28
CA VAL A 128 13.84 -10.81 11.24
C VAL A 128 13.02 -11.72 12.13
N ARG A 129 12.92 -12.99 11.73
CA ARG A 129 12.37 -14.07 12.53
C ARG A 129 13.46 -15.10 12.75
N VAL A 130 13.71 -15.41 14.03
CA VAL A 130 14.55 -16.54 14.43
C VAL A 130 13.62 -17.75 14.60
N ARG A 131 13.90 -18.82 13.86
CA ARG A 131 13.19 -20.10 13.97
C ARG A 131 13.76 -20.93 15.12
N ASP A 132 13.02 -21.97 15.52
CA ASP A 132 13.39 -22.84 16.66
C ASP A 132 14.72 -23.58 16.44
N ASP A 133 15.14 -23.78 15.19
CA ASP A 133 16.42 -24.37 14.79
C ASP A 133 17.58 -23.36 14.74
N GLY A 134 17.33 -22.10 15.11
CA GLY A 134 18.31 -21.01 15.06
C GLY A 134 18.45 -20.36 13.68
N ALA A 135 17.70 -20.81 12.67
CA ALA A 135 17.70 -20.19 11.35
C ALA A 135 17.09 -18.79 11.41
N VAL A 136 17.75 -17.81 10.81
CA VAL A 136 17.28 -16.43 10.73
C VAL A 136 16.69 -16.18 9.35
N VAL A 137 15.46 -15.68 9.32
CA VAL A 137 14.73 -15.35 8.10
C VAL A 137 14.37 -13.87 8.12
N VAL A 138 14.57 -13.20 6.99
CA VAL A 138 14.23 -11.78 6.84
C VAL A 138 12.86 -11.64 6.19
N CYS A 139 12.04 -10.77 6.76
CA CYS A 139 10.69 -10.47 6.30
C CYS A 139 10.55 -8.97 6.05
N ALA A 140 9.69 -8.64 5.09
CA ALA A 140 9.28 -7.28 4.81
C ALA A 140 7.76 -7.27 4.65
N ASP A 141 7.06 -6.33 5.27
CA ASP A 141 5.61 -6.21 5.09
C ASP A 141 5.11 -4.76 4.98
N VAL A 142 4.02 -4.64 4.24
CA VAL A 142 3.10 -3.50 4.30
C VAL A 142 1.83 -4.01 4.95
N THR A 143 1.44 -3.40 6.06
CA THR A 143 0.24 -3.77 6.83
C THR A 143 -0.66 -2.55 6.95
N VAL A 144 -1.93 -2.69 6.57
CA VAL A 144 -2.91 -1.59 6.56
C VAL A 144 -4.23 -2.09 7.13
N ASP A 145 -4.78 -1.31 8.04
CA ASP A 145 -6.14 -1.48 8.54
C ASP A 145 -7.14 -0.97 7.50
N VAL A 146 -8.05 -1.85 7.09
CA VAL A 146 -9.13 -1.62 6.14
C VAL A 146 -10.48 -2.01 6.74
N GLU A 147 -10.68 -1.80 8.05
CA GLU A 147 -11.93 -2.06 8.80
C GLU A 147 -13.17 -1.48 8.12
N HIS A 148 -13.05 -0.31 7.50
CA HIS A 148 -14.16 0.35 6.79
C HIS A 148 -14.27 -0.04 5.32
N GLY A 149 -13.54 -1.09 4.91
CA GLY A 149 -13.44 -1.55 3.54
C GLY A 149 -12.46 -0.73 2.70
N ALA A 150 -12.22 -1.24 1.49
CA ALA A 150 -11.42 -0.61 0.45
C ALA A 150 -12.05 -0.84 -0.92
N THR A 151 -11.85 0.07 -1.86
CA THR A 151 -12.17 -0.15 -3.29
C THR A 151 -11.16 -1.09 -3.93
N ASP A 152 -11.48 -1.67 -5.09
CA ASP A 152 -10.52 -2.54 -5.79
C ASP A 152 -9.28 -1.76 -6.23
N ASP A 153 -9.41 -0.50 -6.65
CA ASP A 153 -8.28 0.38 -6.95
C ASP A 153 -7.39 0.65 -5.72
N GLN A 154 -8.00 0.82 -4.55
CA GLN A 154 -7.24 0.99 -3.30
C GLN A 154 -6.50 -0.31 -2.93
N LEU A 155 -7.15 -1.46 -3.09
CA LEU A 155 -6.50 -2.76 -2.85
C LEU A 155 -5.36 -3.00 -3.84
N ASP A 156 -5.54 -2.70 -5.13
CA ASP A 156 -4.47 -2.78 -6.13
C ASP A 156 -3.26 -1.95 -5.72
N GLN A 157 -3.46 -0.69 -5.32
CA GLN A 157 -2.38 0.17 -4.84
C GLN A 157 -1.66 -0.43 -3.62
N LEU A 158 -2.40 -1.00 -2.67
CA LEU A 158 -1.82 -1.62 -1.47
C LEU A 158 -1.03 -2.89 -1.81
N PHE A 159 -1.56 -3.74 -2.69
CA PHE A 159 -0.88 -4.95 -3.14
C PHE A 159 0.40 -4.62 -3.90
N GLN A 160 0.33 -3.70 -4.88
CA GLN A 160 1.49 -3.25 -5.64
C GLN A 160 2.53 -2.56 -4.75
N CYS A 161 2.10 -1.75 -3.78
CA CYS A 161 2.99 -1.14 -2.79
C CYS A 161 3.76 -2.20 -2.00
N GLY A 162 3.05 -3.20 -1.45
CA GLY A 162 3.67 -4.29 -0.68
C GLY A 162 4.66 -5.12 -1.50
N LEU A 163 4.28 -5.53 -2.71
CA LEU A 163 5.13 -6.30 -3.61
C LEU A 163 6.37 -5.51 -4.04
N THR A 164 6.18 -4.28 -4.52
CA THR A 164 7.27 -3.46 -5.06
C THR A 164 8.25 -3.05 -3.98
N THR A 165 7.75 -2.51 -2.86
CA THR A 165 8.64 -2.01 -1.80
C THR A 165 9.31 -3.18 -1.05
N GLY A 166 8.60 -4.30 -0.86
CA GLY A 166 9.20 -5.56 -0.38
C GLY A 166 10.33 -6.04 -1.27
N SER A 167 10.12 -6.03 -2.59
CA SER A 167 11.14 -6.38 -3.59
C SER A 167 12.36 -5.47 -3.49
N MET A 168 12.17 -4.15 -3.41
CA MET A 168 13.28 -3.20 -3.28
C MET A 168 14.16 -3.48 -2.05
N PHE A 169 13.56 -3.90 -0.92
CA PHE A 169 14.35 -4.27 0.25
C PHE A 169 15.12 -5.58 0.02
N PHE A 170 14.52 -6.57 -0.63
CA PHE A 170 15.19 -7.83 -0.94
C PHE A 170 16.31 -7.66 -1.97
N GLU A 171 16.15 -6.79 -2.96
CA GLU A 171 17.22 -6.38 -3.87
C GLU A 171 18.39 -5.76 -3.10
N HIS A 172 18.10 -4.86 -2.15
CA HIS A 172 19.11 -4.27 -1.28
C HIS A 172 19.87 -5.33 -0.45
N LEU A 173 19.18 -6.37 0.03
CA LEU A 173 19.83 -7.49 0.72
C LEU A 173 20.67 -8.34 -0.23
N ASP A 174 20.20 -8.60 -1.44
CA ASP A 174 20.94 -9.37 -2.45
C ASP A 174 22.22 -8.62 -2.90
N GLU A 175 22.20 -7.28 -2.97
CA GLU A 175 23.40 -6.47 -3.18
C GLU A 175 24.40 -6.58 -2.03
N ARG A 176 23.90 -6.59 -0.78
CA ARG A 176 24.74 -6.69 0.43
C ARG A 176 25.30 -8.10 0.65
N TYR A 177 24.57 -9.10 0.15
CA TYR A 177 24.86 -10.52 0.25
C TYR A 177 24.81 -11.17 -1.15
N PRO A 178 25.79 -10.93 -2.02
CA PRO A 178 25.82 -11.55 -3.34
C PRO A 178 25.80 -13.07 -3.23
N ASP A 179 25.18 -13.73 -4.21
CA ASP A 179 25.21 -15.20 -4.30
C ASP A 179 26.60 -15.62 -4.81
N PRO A 180 27.40 -16.37 -4.02
CA PRO A 180 28.75 -16.77 -4.44
C PRO A 180 28.75 -17.64 -5.70
N VAL A 181 27.64 -18.28 -6.07
CA VAL A 181 27.52 -19.05 -7.32
C VAL A 181 27.37 -18.14 -8.55
N GLN A 182 26.93 -16.90 -8.36
CA GLN A 182 26.87 -15.90 -9.43
C GLN A 182 28.22 -15.21 -9.68
N GLU A 183 29.19 -15.38 -8.76
CA GLU A 183 30.55 -14.87 -8.93
C GLU A 183 31.42 -15.84 -9.75
N ALA A 184 32.35 -15.31 -10.54
CA ALA A 184 33.31 -16.13 -11.27
C ALA A 184 34.29 -16.81 -10.28
N PRO A 185 34.74 -18.05 -10.55
CA PRO A 185 35.71 -18.76 -9.70
C PRO A 185 37.05 -18.05 -9.53
#